data_AF-A0A7W8E7U9-F1
#
_entry.id   AF-A0A7W8E7U9-F1
#
_cell.length_a   1.000
_cell.length_b   1.000
_cell.length_c   1.000
_cell.angle_alpha   90.00
_cell.angle_beta   90.00
_cell.angle_gamma   90.00
#
_symmetry.space_group_name_H-M   'P 1'
#
loop_
_entity.id
_entity.type
_entity.pdbx_description
1 polymer ?
#
loop_
_entity_poly.entity_id
_entity_poly.type
_entity_poly.pdbx_seq_one_letter_code
_entity_poly.pdbx_strand_id
1 'polypeptide(L)' 'MSVNEKFSGITQEDLLEVADRFGVRRAENTLSDVNLAIDNWSEIAEDANIPVSGRNRLAKGFVLIGRQR' A
#
# COMPACT_ATOMS: atom_id res chain seq x y z
N MET A 1 10.51 -9.93 4.85
CA MET A 1 10.11 -9.38 6.16
C MET A 1 8.68 -9.79 6.42
N SER A 2 8.35 -10.18 7.65
CA SER A 2 6.96 -10.46 8.08
C SER A 2 6.39 -9.27 8.85
N VAL A 3 5.07 -9.12 8.82
CA VAL A 3 4.31 -8.15 9.63
C VAL A 3 3.48 -8.98 10.60
N ASN A 4 3.77 -8.89 11.90
CA ASN A 4 3.15 -9.75 12.93
C ASN A 4 3.12 -11.24 12.53
N GLU A 5 4.28 -11.76 12.12
CA GLU A 5 4.45 -13.16 11.67
C GLU A 5 3.70 -13.55 10.39
N LYS A 6 2.93 -12.63 9.79
CA LYS A 6 2.26 -12.82 8.51
C LYS A 6 3.18 -12.48 7.34
N PHE A 7 3.06 -13.30 6.30
CA PHE A 7 3.76 -13.14 5.02
C PHE A 7 2.80 -12.86 3.85
N SER A 8 1.50 -13.02 4.06
CA SER A 8 0.42 -12.75 3.11
C SER A 8 -0.86 -12.39 3.87
N GLY A 9 -1.84 -11.79 3.17
CA GLY A 9 -3.12 -11.41 3.80
C GLY A 9 -2.96 -10.36 4.92
N ILE A 10 -1.90 -9.55 4.84
CA ILE A 10 -1.62 -8.48 5.80
C ILE A 10 -2.74 -7.44 5.71
N THR A 11 -3.34 -7.10 6.85
CA THR A 11 -4.40 -6.11 6.95
C THR A 11 -3.83 -4.74 7.35
N GLN A 12 -4.67 -3.71 7.24
CA GLN A 12 -4.33 -2.38 7.77
C GLN A 12 -4.07 -2.43 9.29
N GLU A 13 -4.85 -3.22 10.03
CA GLU A 13 -4.71 -3.38 11.49
C GLU A 13 -3.35 -4.00 11.85
N ASP A 14 -2.90 -5.00 11.10
CA ASP A 14 -1.57 -5.60 11.30
C ASP A 14 -0.45 -4.55 11.16
N LEU A 15 -0.59 -3.63 10.19
CA LEU A 15 0.39 -2.56 9.97
C LEU A 15 0.36 -1.52 11.10
N LEU A 16 -0.83 -1.19 11.62
CA LEU A 16 -0.99 -0.25 12.72
C LEU A 16 -0.47 -0.81 14.05
N GLU A 17 -0.67 -2.10 14.32
CA GLU A 17 -0.11 -2.77 15.49
C GLU A 17 1.43 -2.75 15.47
N VAL A 18 2.03 -3.07 14.32
CA VAL A 18 3.48 -2.96 14.13
C VAL A 18 3.94 -1.50 14.31
N ALA A 19 3.22 -0.54 13.73
CA ALA A 19 3.54 0.86 13.87
C ALA A 19 3.55 1.32 15.34
N ASP A 20 2.56 0.93 16.13
CA ASP A 20 2.48 1.23 17.56
C ASP A 20 3.67 0.61 18.32
N ARG A 21 3.94 -0.69 18.08
CA ARG A 21 5.06 -1.43 18.69
C ARG A 21 6.43 -0.77 18.45
N PHE A 22 6.64 -0.19 17.26
CA PHE A 22 7.90 0.46 16.89
C PHE A 22 7.87 1.99 17.05
N GLY A 23 6.79 2.57 17.57
CA GLY A 23 6.66 4.01 17.78
C GLY A 23 6.65 4.83 16.48
N VAL A 24 6.17 4.26 15.38
CA VAL A 24 6.05 4.95 14.09
C VAL A 24 4.98 6.03 14.18
N ARG A 25 5.39 7.28 14.06
CA ARG A 25 4.48 8.42 14.15
C ARG A 25 3.66 8.56 12.87
N ARG A 26 2.39 8.94 13.02
CA ARG A 26 1.46 9.25 11.92
C ARG A 26 1.23 8.07 10.96
N ALA A 27 1.32 6.84 11.44
CA ALA A 27 1.18 5.65 10.61
C ALA A 27 -0.15 5.60 9.84
N GLU A 28 -1.26 6.00 10.47
CA GLU A 28 -2.57 6.12 9.79
C GLU A 28 -2.54 7.08 8.60
N ASN A 29 -1.94 8.27 8.78
CA ASN A 29 -1.81 9.24 7.69
C ASN A 29 -0.93 8.70 6.58
N THR A 30 0.20 8.06 6.93
CA THR A 30 1.09 7.44 5.94
C THR A 30 0.39 6.34 5.15
N LEU A 31 -0.41 5.50 5.81
CA LEU A 31 -1.21 4.48 5.12
C LEU A 31 -2.27 5.12 4.21
N SER A 32 -2.89 6.22 4.64
CA SER A 32 -3.82 6.97 3.80
C SER A 32 -3.13 7.57 2.58
N ASP A 33 -1.96 8.17 2.73
CA ASP A 33 -1.19 8.75 1.63
C ASP A 33 -0.77 7.68 0.62
N VAL A 34 -0.36 6.51 1.11
CA VAL A 34 -0.03 5.36 0.26
C VAL A 34 -1.27 4.86 -0.49
N ASN A 35 -2.41 4.72 0.18
CA ASN A 35 -3.66 4.32 -0.47
C ASN A 35 -4.07 5.32 -1.57
N LEU A 36 -3.99 6.62 -1.28
CA LEU A 36 -4.26 7.68 -2.27
C LEU A 36 -3.30 7.61 -3.47
N ALA A 37 -2.01 7.33 -3.23
CA ALA A 37 -1.04 7.18 -4.31
C ALA A 37 -1.32 5.94 -5.18
N ILE A 38 -1.80 4.85 -4.58
CA ILE A 38 -2.20 3.64 -5.30
C ILE A 38 -3.48 3.88 -6.10
N ASP A 39 -4.48 4.53 -5.50
CA ASP A 39 -5.75 4.85 -6.18
C ASP A 39 -5.52 5.78 -7.38
N ASN A 40 -4.62 6.76 -7.24
CA ASN A 40 -4.24 7.69 -8.31
C ASN A 40 -3.09 7.17 -9.19
N TRP A 41 -2.70 5.91 -9.05
CA TRP A 41 -1.54 5.35 -9.76
C TRP A 41 -1.66 5.49 -11.28
N SER A 42 -2.88 5.37 -11.83
CA SER A 42 -3.10 5.51 -13.27
C SER A 42 -2.73 6.90 -13.78
N GLU A 43 -3.09 7.95 -13.03
CA GLU A 43 -2.82 9.35 -13.37
C GLU A 43 -1.33 9.66 -13.21
N ILE A 44 -0.72 9.26 -12.09
CA ILE A 44 0.72 9.43 -11.84
C ILE A 44 1.55 8.73 -12.92
N ALA A 45 1.16 7.52 -13.32
CA ALA A 45 1.85 6.77 -14.35
C ALA A 45 1.62 7.32 -15.77
N GLU A 46 0.55 8.09 -15.97
CA GLU A 46 0.32 8.85 -17.20
C GLU A 46 1.24 10.05 -17.31
N ASP A 47 1.31 10.86 -16.26
CA ASP A 47 2.20 12.02 -16.17
C ASP A 47 3.67 11.61 -16.29
N ALA A 48 4.04 10.45 -15.73
CA ALA A 48 5.38 9.89 -15.84
C ALA A 48 5.66 9.16 -17.18
N ASN A 49 4.71 9.19 -18.12
CA ASN A 49 4.80 8.59 -19.45
C ASN A 49 5.10 7.08 -19.43
N ILE A 50 4.63 6.38 -18.39
CA ILE A 50 4.81 4.94 -18.23
C ILE A 50 3.88 4.22 -19.22
N PRO A 51 4.39 3.28 -20.04
CA PRO A 51 3.55 2.50 -20.94
C PRO A 51 2.48 1.70 -20.19
N VAL A 52 1.29 1.55 -20.78
CA VAL A 52 0.14 0.83 -20.19
C VAL A 52 0.52 -0.59 -19.71
N SER A 53 1.41 -1.28 -20.42
CA SER A 53 1.93 -2.60 -20.04
C SER A 53 2.78 -2.58 -18.76
N GLY A 54 3.42 -1.46 -18.43
CA GLY A 54 4.11 -1.20 -17.17
C GLY A 54 3.16 -0.83 -16.04
N ARG A 55 2.14 0.01 -16.32
CA ARG A 55 1.12 0.43 -15.34
C ARG A 55 0.39 -0.76 -14.73
N ASN A 56 -0.06 -1.69 -15.58
CA ASN A 56 -0.81 -2.88 -15.18
C ASN A 56 0.00 -3.89 -14.38
N ARG A 57 1.34 -3.94 -14.56
CA ARG A 57 2.20 -4.80 -13.75
C ARG A 57 2.43 -4.22 -12.36
N LEU A 58 2.66 -2.92 -12.26
CA LEU A 58 2.91 -2.24 -10.99
C LEU A 58 1.65 -2.19 -10.12
N ALA A 59 0.48 -1.90 -10.71
CA ALA A 59 -0.80 -1.90 -9.98
C ALA A 59 -1.11 -3.25 -9.31
N LYS A 60 -0.73 -4.38 -9.93
CA LYS A 60 -0.89 -5.72 -9.34
C LYS A 60 0.01 -5.99 -8.14
N GLY A 61 1.15 -5.31 -8.03
CA GLY A 61 2.08 -5.45 -6.90
C GLY A 61 1.66 -4.68 -5.65
N PHE A 62 0.81 -3.65 -5.80
CA PHE A 62 0.35 -2.79 -4.72
C PHE A 62 -1.03 -3.17 -4.16
N VAL A 63 -1.59 -4.33 -4.53
CA VAL A 63 -2.80 -4.90 -3.92
C VAL A 63 -2.47 -5.43 -2.52
N LEU A 64 -2.03 -4.55 -1.63
CA LEU A 64 -1.51 -4.92 -0.31
C LEU A 64 -2.35 -4.42 0.87
N ILE A 65 -3.50 -3.80 0.62
CA ILE A 65 -4.47 -3.55 1.69
C ILE A 65 -5.84 -3.96 1.17
N GLY A 66 -6.13 -5.25 1.34
CA GLY A 66 -7.45 -5.79 1.07
C GLY A 66 -8.46 -5.07 1.95
N ARG A 67 -9.31 -4.24 1.34
CA ARG A 67 -10.57 -3.82 1.92
C ARG A 67 -11.43 -5.08 2.01
N GLN A 68 -11.35 -5.81 3.11
CA GLN A 68 -12.28 -6.91 3.37
C GLN A 68 -13.68 -6.31 3.51
N ARG A 69 -14.57 -6.80 2.64
CA ARG A 69 -16.01 -6.59 2.71
C ARG A 69 -16.63 -7.58 3.68
#